data_AF-A0A8T6N3E0-F1
#
_entry.id   AF-A0A8T6N3E0-F1
#
_cell.length_a   1.000
_cell.length_b   1.000
_cell.length_c   1.000
_cell.angle_alpha   90.00
_cell.angle_beta   90.00
_cell.angle_gamma   90.00
#
_symmetry.space_group_name_H-M   'P 1'
#
loop_
_entity.id
_entity.type
_entity.pdbx_description
1 polymer ?
#
loop_
_entity_poly.entity_id
_entity_poly.type
_entity_poly.pdbx_seq_one_letter_code
_entity_poly.pdbx_strand_id
1 'polypeptide(L)'
;MPVDKTSPLYIGNEMAAFDRKDRDYYDRFTDEERKQFSTYLMLRYGASVGGNKDLQAYYLMATNKFVNKHFFDLNRHGKLQWLMCTAVSPNMGNQFHYWLAAKKKEGKSTNKIRKVVGQLYPNMKSDEMDLFLEMNTTKEIKAHCKELGWTDDRIKSNF
;
A
#
# COMPACT_ATOMS: atom_id res chain seq x y z
N MET A 1 -7.62 -0.71 22.56
CA MET A 1 -6.61 -0.22 23.52
C MET A 1 -6.33 1.23 23.20
N PRO A 2 -6.17 2.13 24.18
CA PRO A 2 -5.73 3.49 23.91
C PRO A 2 -4.37 3.47 23.21
N VAL A 3 -4.19 4.34 22.21
CA VAL A 3 -2.91 4.47 21.50
C VAL A 3 -1.92 5.16 22.44
N ASP A 4 -0.85 4.47 22.82
CA ASP A 4 0.25 5.08 23.56
C ASP A 4 1.02 6.05 22.65
N LYS A 5 0.88 7.36 22.91
CA LYS A 5 1.55 8.41 22.14
C LYS A 5 2.97 8.71 22.66
N THR A 6 3.39 8.10 23.76
CA THR A 6 4.72 8.28 24.35
C THR A 6 5.75 7.33 23.73
N SER A 7 5.30 6.20 23.18
CA SER A 7 6.15 5.27 22.45
C SER A 7 6.86 5.95 21.28
N PRO A 8 8.16 5.71 21.07
CA PRO A 8 8.83 6.17 19.87
C PRO A 8 8.21 5.58 18.60
N LEU A 9 7.69 4.35 18.65
CA LEU A 9 7.06 3.69 17.49
C LEU A 9 5.66 4.20 17.16
N TYR A 10 5.15 5.19 17.91
CA TYR A 10 3.93 5.88 17.51
C TYR A 10 4.22 6.65 16.21
N ILE A 11 3.43 6.40 15.16
CA ILE A 11 3.64 7.00 13.84
C ILE A 11 3.78 8.53 13.85
N GLY A 12 3.11 9.23 14.78
CA GLY A 12 3.28 10.68 14.94
C GLY A 12 4.69 11.08 15.38
N ASN A 13 5.31 10.28 16.26
CA ASN A 13 6.68 10.49 16.72
C ASN A 13 7.69 10.11 15.63
N GLU A 14 7.44 9.01 14.90
CA GLU A 14 8.27 8.61 13.76
C GLU A 14 8.28 9.68 12.65
N MET A 15 7.10 10.22 12.30
CA MET A 15 6.97 11.30 11.31
C MET A 15 7.62 12.60 11.78
N ALA A 16 7.49 12.95 13.07
CA ALA A 16 8.19 14.11 13.62
C ALA A 16 9.72 13.94 13.60
N ALA A 17 10.25 12.72 13.77
CA ALA A 17 11.67 12.44 13.64
C ALA A 17 12.13 12.48 12.18
N PHE A 18 11.30 11.98 11.26
CA PHE A 18 11.51 12.03 9.82
C PHE A 18 11.64 13.47 9.32
N ASP A 19 10.71 14.35 9.71
CA ASP A 19 10.70 15.75 9.29
C ASP A 19 11.85 16.56 9.87
N ARG A 20 12.23 16.31 11.12
CA ARG A 20 13.37 16.96 11.78
C ARG A 20 14.72 16.38 11.38
N LYS A 21 14.75 15.41 10.46
CA LYS A 21 15.97 14.74 10.01
C LYS A 21 16.78 14.13 11.15
N ASP A 22 16.11 13.53 12.13
CA ASP A 22 16.76 12.94 13.30
C ASP A 22 17.50 11.65 12.91
N ARG A 23 18.79 11.79 12.58
CA ARG A 23 19.61 10.67 12.08
C ARG A 23 19.86 9.60 13.14
N ASP A 24 19.87 10.01 14.41
CA ASP A 24 20.17 9.14 15.56
C ASP A 24 18.92 8.46 16.11
N TYR A 25 17.73 8.73 15.56
CA TYR A 25 16.45 8.18 16.01
C TYR A 25 16.46 6.65 16.12
N TYR A 26 16.98 5.98 15.09
CA TYR A 26 17.10 4.52 15.04
C TYR A 26 18.04 3.95 16.11
N ASP A 27 19.08 4.71 16.50
CA ASP A 27 20.09 4.24 17.44
C ASP A 27 19.58 4.20 18.87
N ARG A 28 18.57 5.03 19.19
CA ARG A 28 17.97 5.13 20.53
C ARG A 28 16.96 4.02 20.85
N PHE A 29 16.58 3.22 19.86
CA PHE A 29 15.65 2.13 20.05
C PHE A 29 16.27 0.97 20.85
N THR A 30 15.43 0.34 21.68
CA THR A 30 15.72 -0.98 22.24
C THR A 30 15.72 -2.06 21.15
N ASP A 31 16.23 -3.25 21.48
CA ASP A 31 16.25 -4.35 20.51
C ASP A 31 14.84 -4.83 20.13
N GLU A 32 13.87 -4.73 21.04
CA GLU A 32 12.46 -4.99 20.77
C GLU A 32 11.88 -3.94 19.82
N GLU A 33 12.18 -2.66 20.05
CA GLU A 33 11.69 -1.57 19.22
C GLU A 33 12.28 -1.63 17.80
N ARG A 34 13.56 -1.98 17.67
CA ARG A 34 14.22 -2.17 16.36
C ARG A 34 13.57 -3.26 15.52
N LYS A 35 13.02 -4.31 16.15
CA LYS A 35 12.31 -5.39 15.45
C LYS A 35 10.93 -4.96 14.97
N GLN A 36 10.27 -4.05 15.69
CA GLN A 36 8.92 -3.56 15.36
C GLN A 36 8.97 -2.37 14.40
N PHE A 37 10.04 -1.58 14.45
CA PHE A 37 10.23 -0.43 13.59
C PHE A 37 10.28 -0.83 12.12
N SER A 38 9.46 -0.20 11.30
CA SER A 38 9.37 -0.48 9.87
C SER A 38 9.51 0.80 9.06
N THR A 39 10.64 0.95 8.38
CA THR A 39 10.89 2.05 7.44
C THR A 39 9.91 2.07 6.26
N TYR A 40 9.17 0.98 6.04
CA TYR A 40 8.10 0.91 5.06
C TYR A 40 6.97 1.90 5.37
N LEU A 41 6.73 2.20 6.65
CA LEU A 41 5.80 3.25 7.04
C LEU A 41 6.29 4.62 6.54
N MET A 42 7.59 4.91 6.60
CA MET A 42 8.14 6.17 6.07
C MET A 42 7.98 6.25 4.55
N LEU A 43 8.12 5.13 3.83
CA LEU A 43 7.87 5.08 2.39
C LEU A 43 6.40 5.42 2.06
N ARG A 44 5.46 4.97 2.89
CA ARG A 44 4.01 5.16 2.67
C ARG A 44 3.52 6.54 3.10
N TYR A 45 3.94 7.01 4.28
CA TYR A 45 3.55 8.29 4.85
C TYR A 45 4.38 9.45 4.31
N GLY A 46 5.69 9.25 4.10
CA GLY A 46 6.64 10.30 3.72
C GLY A 46 6.29 11.02 2.42
N ALA A 47 5.66 10.31 1.46
CA ALA A 47 5.23 10.92 0.20
C ALA A 47 3.89 11.68 0.29
N SER A 48 3.09 11.45 1.33
CA SER A 48 1.72 11.95 1.46
C SER A 48 1.63 13.03 2.52
N VAL A 49 1.83 14.29 2.12
CA VAL A 49 1.86 15.46 3.01
C VAL A 49 0.67 16.38 2.74
N GLY A 50 0.04 16.93 3.77
CA GLY A 50 -0.93 18.02 3.62
C GLY A 50 -0.26 19.38 3.38
N GLY A 51 -0.98 20.35 2.86
CA GLY A 51 -0.47 21.72 2.65
C GLY A 51 -0.49 22.16 1.18
N ASN A 52 0.42 23.04 0.79
CA ASN A 52 0.46 23.58 -0.57
C ASN A 52 0.96 22.55 -1.60
N LYS A 53 0.72 22.83 -2.89
CA LYS A 53 1.07 21.90 -3.99
C LYS A 53 2.58 21.69 -4.12
N ASP A 54 3.38 22.72 -3.89
CA ASP A 54 4.83 22.65 -4.04
C ASP A 54 5.47 21.75 -2.99
N LEU A 55 5.01 21.83 -1.74
CA LEU A 55 5.45 20.96 -0.65
C LEU A 55 5.05 19.50 -0.91
N GLN A 56 3.81 19.28 -1.34
CA GLN A 56 3.33 17.95 -1.74
C GLN A 56 4.21 17.35 -2.85
N ALA A 57 4.46 18.12 -3.91
CA ALA A 57 5.30 17.69 -5.02
C ALA A 57 6.74 17.40 -4.58
N TYR A 58 7.31 18.25 -3.72
CA TYR A 58 8.65 18.06 -3.18
C TYR A 58 8.77 16.76 -2.40
N TYR A 59 7.89 16.50 -1.42
CA TYR A 59 7.93 15.28 -0.62
C TYR A 59 7.71 14.03 -1.47
N LEU A 60 6.83 14.08 -2.47
CA LEU A 60 6.64 12.98 -3.42
C LEU A 60 7.94 12.68 -4.20
N MET A 61 8.55 13.70 -4.81
CA MET A 61 9.78 13.55 -5.59
C MET A 61 10.96 13.11 -4.74
N ALA A 62 11.13 13.72 -3.56
CA ALA A 62 12.22 13.43 -2.64
C ALA A 62 12.09 12.02 -2.05
N THR A 63 10.89 11.60 -1.64
CA THR A 63 10.63 10.22 -1.18
C THR A 63 10.96 9.22 -2.28
N ASN A 64 10.56 9.51 -3.53
CA ASN A 64 10.87 8.62 -4.65
C ASN A 64 12.38 8.52 -4.92
N LYS A 65 13.08 9.65 -4.92
CA LYS A 65 14.51 9.75 -5.20
C LYS A 65 15.37 9.08 -4.13
N PHE A 66 15.12 9.38 -2.85
CA PHE A 66 15.98 8.96 -1.75
C PHE A 66 15.57 7.63 -1.13
N VAL A 67 14.28 7.29 -1.14
CA VAL A 67 13.76 6.11 -0.42
C VAL A 67 13.28 5.05 -1.40
N ASN A 68 12.26 5.35 -2.21
CA ASN A 68 11.53 4.35 -3.01
C ASN A 68 12.43 3.55 -3.97
N LYS A 69 13.32 4.23 -4.70
CA LYS A 69 14.10 3.62 -5.80
C LYS A 69 14.89 2.37 -5.41
N HIS A 70 15.48 2.37 -4.21
CA HIS A 70 16.35 1.28 -3.72
C HIS A 70 15.87 0.70 -2.40
N PHE A 71 14.60 0.94 -2.04
CA PHE A 71 14.07 0.58 -0.73
C PHE A 71 14.22 -0.92 -0.43
N PHE A 72 13.83 -1.76 -1.40
CA PHE A 72 13.81 -3.22 -1.24
C PHE A 72 15.20 -3.85 -1.33
N ASP A 73 16.13 -3.24 -2.07
CA ASP A 73 17.52 -3.68 -2.14
C ASP A 73 18.22 -3.57 -0.77
N LEU A 74 17.80 -2.59 0.04
CA LEU A 74 18.37 -2.26 1.34
C LEU A 74 17.58 -2.84 2.53
N ASN A 75 16.66 -3.78 2.30
CA ASN A 75 15.77 -4.30 3.35
C ASN A 75 16.49 -4.94 4.55
N ARG A 76 17.73 -5.42 4.36
CA ARG A 76 18.56 -5.98 5.44
C ARG A 76 19.27 -4.92 6.29
N HIS A 77 19.17 -3.64 5.93
CA HIS A 77 19.89 -2.53 6.56
C HIS A 77 18.92 -1.47 7.09
N GLY A 78 18.17 -1.79 8.15
CA GLY A 78 17.16 -0.89 8.73
C GLY A 78 17.67 0.51 9.10
N LYS A 79 18.88 0.60 9.69
CA LYS A 79 19.53 1.89 9.98
C LYS A 79 19.80 2.70 8.71
N LEU A 80 20.31 2.07 7.66
CA LEU A 80 20.60 2.75 6.40
C LEU A 80 19.31 3.26 5.74
N GLN A 81 18.25 2.44 5.74
CA GLN A 81 16.94 2.87 5.25
C GLN A 81 16.42 4.08 6.03
N TRP A 82 16.58 4.12 7.36
CA TRP A 82 16.23 5.29 8.17
C TRP A 82 17.03 6.53 7.75
N LEU A 83 18.36 6.40 7.60
CA LEU A 83 19.21 7.51 7.18
C LEU A 83 18.79 8.07 5.80
N MET A 84 18.35 7.21 4.87
CA MET A 84 17.78 7.66 3.60
C MET A 84 16.45 8.39 3.79
N CYS A 85 15.60 7.94 4.71
CA CYS A 85 14.34 8.61 5.04
C CYS A 85 14.59 10.05 5.55
N THR A 86 15.62 10.26 6.39
CA THR A 86 15.99 11.62 6.86
C THR A 86 16.46 12.57 5.75
N ALA A 87 16.81 12.05 4.56
CA ALA A 87 17.17 12.88 3.42
C ALA A 87 15.97 13.51 2.71
N VAL A 88 14.75 12.98 2.94
CA VAL A 88 13.53 13.41 2.24
C VAL A 88 13.08 14.81 2.66
N SER A 89 12.90 15.04 3.96
CA SER A 89 12.35 16.29 4.47
C SER A 89 13.20 17.51 4.05
N PRO A 90 12.60 18.66 3.72
CA PRO A 90 13.32 19.92 3.51
C PRO A 90 13.70 20.62 4.84
N ASN A 91 13.44 20.01 5.99
CA ASN A 91 13.64 20.58 7.33
C ASN A 91 12.81 21.86 7.60
N MET A 92 11.58 21.90 7.09
CA MET A 92 10.64 23.02 7.25
C MET A 92 9.66 22.81 8.42
N GLY A 93 10.12 22.15 9.49
CA GLY A 93 9.28 21.75 10.61
C GLY A 93 8.39 20.55 10.32
N ASN A 94 7.56 20.19 11.30
CA ASN A 94 6.69 19.02 11.23
C ASN A 94 5.57 19.23 10.21
N GLN A 95 5.36 18.26 9.34
CA GLN A 95 4.29 18.24 8.35
C GLN A 95 3.20 17.25 8.74
N PHE A 96 1.98 17.52 8.27
CA PHE A 96 0.87 16.59 8.45
C PHE A 96 0.93 15.49 7.39
N HIS A 97 1.52 14.35 7.75
CA HIS A 97 1.53 13.15 6.92
C HIS A 97 0.23 12.37 7.09
N TYR A 98 -0.46 12.06 5.99
CA TYR A 98 -1.71 11.31 6.02
C TYR A 98 -1.58 9.94 5.35
N TRP A 99 -2.37 8.99 5.81
CA TRP A 99 -2.43 7.67 5.20
C TRP A 99 -3.24 7.70 3.91
N LEU A 100 -2.58 7.45 2.78
CA LEU A 100 -3.27 7.22 1.51
C LEU A 100 -3.71 5.76 1.41
N ALA A 101 -4.98 5.50 1.71
CA ALA A 101 -5.56 4.18 1.55
C ALA A 101 -5.49 3.73 0.08
N ALA A 102 -5.17 2.46 -0.13
CA ALA A 102 -5.26 1.88 -1.47
C ALA A 102 -6.71 2.01 -1.94
N LYS A 103 -6.92 2.60 -3.13
CA LYS A 103 -8.24 2.61 -3.74
C LYS A 103 -8.69 1.16 -3.87
N LYS A 104 -9.91 0.86 -3.43
CA LYS A 104 -10.55 -0.40 -3.79
C LYS A 104 -10.57 -0.45 -5.31
N LYS A 105 -10.18 -1.57 -5.93
CA LYS A 105 -10.37 -1.76 -7.37
C LYS A 105 -11.86 -1.56 -7.66
N GLU A 106 -12.23 -0.42 -8.23
CA GLU A 106 -13.57 -0.18 -8.76
C GLU A 106 -13.67 -0.92 -10.10
N GLY A 107 -13.92 -2.23 -10.03
CA GLY A 107 -14.36 -3.01 -11.16
C GLY A 107 -15.83 -3.36 -10.96
N LYS A 108 -16.62 -3.34 -12.04
CA LYS A 108 -17.98 -3.94 -12.08
C LYS A 108 -18.00 -5.42 -11.65
N SER A 109 -16.83 -6.03 -11.61
CA SER A 109 -16.53 -7.33 -11.01
C SER A 109 -16.82 -7.35 -9.51
N THR A 110 -17.98 -7.87 -9.10
CA THR A 110 -18.10 -8.44 -7.76
C THR A 110 -17.08 -9.56 -7.61
N ASN A 111 -16.40 -9.66 -6.46
CA ASN A 111 -15.42 -10.71 -6.15
C ASN A 111 -15.92 -12.15 -6.45
N LYS A 112 -17.24 -12.35 -6.53
CA LYS A 112 -17.89 -13.61 -6.89
C LYS A 112 -17.70 -13.99 -8.36
N ILE A 113 -18.01 -13.09 -9.30
CA ILE A 113 -17.91 -13.39 -10.74
C ILE A 113 -16.44 -13.64 -11.13
N ARG A 114 -15.52 -12.86 -10.55
CA ARG A 114 -14.08 -13.06 -10.76
C ARG A 114 -13.59 -14.43 -10.29
N LYS A 115 -14.14 -14.94 -9.18
CA LYS A 115 -13.86 -16.31 -8.72
C LYS A 115 -14.40 -17.36 -9.69
N VAL A 116 -15.59 -17.15 -10.26
CA VAL A 116 -16.15 -18.04 -11.28
C VAL A 116 -15.24 -18.07 -12.51
N VAL A 117 -14.85 -16.91 -13.04
CA VAL A 117 -13.93 -16.84 -14.20
C VAL A 117 -12.59 -17.51 -13.89
N GLY A 118 -12.04 -17.30 -12.69
CA GLY A 118 -10.82 -17.99 -12.26
C GLY A 118 -10.97 -19.51 -12.12
N GLN A 119 -12.16 -20.03 -11.79
CA GLN A 119 -12.43 -21.46 -11.81
C GLN A 119 -12.56 -22.01 -13.23
N LEU A 120 -13.14 -21.23 -14.15
CA LEU A 120 -13.31 -21.62 -15.55
C LEU A 120 -11.98 -21.60 -16.31
N TYR A 121 -11.13 -20.61 -16.03
CA TYR A 121 -9.85 -20.40 -16.70
C TYR A 121 -8.72 -20.23 -15.68
N PRO A 122 -8.21 -21.32 -15.09
CA PRO A 122 -7.18 -21.27 -14.04
C PRO A 122 -5.87 -20.61 -14.47
N ASN A 123 -5.56 -20.63 -15.77
CA ASN A 123 -4.34 -20.08 -16.35
C ASN A 123 -4.48 -18.62 -16.80
N MET A 124 -5.68 -18.03 -16.68
CA MET A 124 -5.93 -16.66 -17.08
C MET A 124 -5.29 -15.70 -16.07
N LYS A 125 -4.61 -14.67 -16.57
CA LYS A 125 -3.99 -13.66 -15.71
C LYS A 125 -5.04 -12.68 -15.16
N SER A 126 -4.66 -11.96 -14.11
CA SER A 126 -5.55 -11.04 -13.40
C SER A 126 -6.10 -9.91 -14.30
N ASP A 127 -5.26 -9.38 -15.18
CA ASP A 127 -5.60 -8.37 -16.18
C ASP A 127 -6.51 -8.92 -17.29
N GLU A 128 -6.24 -10.15 -17.75
CA GLU A 128 -7.09 -10.85 -18.72
C GLU A 128 -8.49 -11.15 -18.15
N MET A 129 -8.59 -11.52 -16.86
CA MET A 129 -9.88 -11.66 -16.18
C MET A 129 -10.63 -10.34 -16.09
N ASP A 130 -9.92 -9.25 -15.78
CA ASP A 130 -10.53 -7.93 -15.67
C ASP A 130 -11.08 -7.48 -17.05
N LEU A 131 -10.34 -7.74 -18.14
CA LEU A 131 -10.79 -7.52 -19.52
C LEU A 131 -11.99 -8.40 -19.89
N PHE A 132 -11.95 -9.70 -19.56
CA PHE A 132 -13.04 -10.63 -19.83
C PHE A 132 -14.34 -10.17 -19.16
N LEU A 133 -14.28 -9.65 -17.94
CA LEU A 133 -15.44 -9.15 -17.19
C LEU A 133 -15.93 -7.79 -17.68
N GLU A 134 -15.10 -7.02 -18.38
CA GLU A 134 -15.50 -5.77 -19.03
C GLU A 134 -16.20 -6.03 -20.37
N MET A 135 -15.71 -7.02 -21.13
CA MET A 135 -16.29 -7.40 -22.42
C MET A 135 -17.59 -8.21 -22.30
N ASN A 136 -17.77 -8.96 -21.22
CA ASN A 136 -18.90 -9.87 -21.06
C ASN A 136 -19.83 -9.43 -19.92
N THR A 137 -21.13 -9.54 -20.14
CA THR A 137 -22.15 -9.28 -19.13
C THR A 137 -22.32 -10.49 -18.19
N THR A 138 -22.80 -10.24 -16.97
CA THR A 138 -23.11 -11.31 -16.01
C THR A 138 -24.11 -12.35 -16.58
N LYS A 139 -24.97 -11.95 -17.51
CA LYS A 139 -25.94 -12.85 -18.16
C LYS A 139 -25.24 -13.83 -19.11
N GLU A 140 -24.33 -13.35 -19.94
CA GLU A 140 -23.54 -14.17 -20.88
C GLU A 140 -22.66 -15.15 -20.12
N ILE A 141 -22.03 -14.72 -19.03
CA ILE A 141 -21.20 -15.60 -18.20
C ILE A 141 -22.06 -16.71 -17.56
N LYS A 142 -23.28 -16.39 -17.08
CA LYS A 142 -24.21 -17.40 -16.57
C LYS A 142 -24.65 -18.38 -17.66
N ALA A 143 -24.90 -17.91 -18.87
CA ALA A 143 -25.25 -18.76 -20.01
C ALA A 143 -24.08 -19.71 -20.37
N HIS A 144 -22.87 -19.17 -20.45
CA HIS A 144 -21.65 -19.97 -20.66
C HIS A 144 -21.45 -21.04 -19.58
N CYS A 145 -21.68 -20.71 -18.31
CA CYS A 145 -21.65 -21.71 -17.23
C CYS A 145 -22.70 -22.83 -17.41
N LYS A 146 -23.89 -22.51 -17.94
CA LYS A 146 -24.91 -23.53 -18.25
C LYS A 146 -24.47 -24.44 -19.39
N GLU A 147 -23.88 -23.87 -20.45
CA GLU A 147 -23.34 -24.65 -21.58
C GLU A 147 -22.23 -25.61 -21.14
N LEU A 148 -21.42 -25.21 -20.15
CA LEU A 148 -20.41 -26.04 -19.53
C LEU A 148 -20.95 -27.08 -18.53
N GLY A 149 -22.28 -27.22 -18.41
CA GLY A 149 -22.94 -28.24 -17.59
C GLY A 149 -23.06 -27.90 -16.10
N TRP A 150 -22.98 -26.63 -15.71
CA TRP A 150 -23.23 -26.25 -14.31
C TRP A 150 -24.73 -26.34 -13.98
N THR A 151 -25.06 -26.88 -12.80
CA THR A 151 -26.45 -26.93 -12.33
C THR A 151 -26.96 -25.52 -11.99
N ASP A 152 -28.26 -25.30 -12.14
CA ASP A 152 -28.90 -24.01 -11.82
C ASP A 152 -28.64 -23.59 -10.36
N ASP A 153 -28.58 -24.55 -9.44
CA ASP A 153 -28.27 -24.29 -8.02
C ASP A 153 -26.83 -23.83 -7.84
N ARG A 154 -25.86 -24.45 -8.54
CA ARG A 154 -24.45 -24.02 -8.51
C ARG A 154 -24.30 -22.60 -9.06
N ILE A 155 -25.03 -22.25 -10.12
CA ILE A 155 -25.01 -20.90 -10.70
C ILE A 155 -25.61 -19.88 -9.73
N LYS A 156 -26.74 -20.21 -9.07
CA LYS A 156 -27.36 -19.34 -8.04
C LYS A 156 -26.44 -19.11 -6.85
N SER A 157 -25.67 -20.11 -6.41
CA SER A 157 -24.76 -19.97 -5.26
C SER A 157 -23.50 -19.15 -5.57
N ASN A 158 -23.02 -19.18 -6.83
CA ASN A 158 -21.74 -18.57 -7.20
C ASN A 158 -21.84 -17.16 -7.81
N PHE A 159 -23.03 -16.68 -8.15
CA PHE A 159 -23.28 -15.34 -8.68
C PHE A 159 -24.20 -14.55 -7.73
#